data_AF-A0A2E6DB46-F1
#
_entry.id   AF-A0A2E6DB46-F1
#
_cell.length_a   1.000
_cell.length_b   1.000
_cell.length_c   1.000
_cell.angle_alpha   90.00
_cell.angle_beta   90.00
_cell.angle_gamma   90.00
#
_symmetry.space_group_name_H-M   'P 1'
#
loop_
_entity.id
_entity.type
_entity.pdbx_description
1 polymer ?
#
loop_
_entity_poly.entity_id
_entity_poly.type
_entity_poly.pdbx_seq_one_letter_code
_entity_poly.pdbx_strand_id
1 'polypeptide(L)'
;MGGAGQIQSGLWSLTGRFVLADSDRSPVEFSLAHRLRDDLQVGIEYDPEEGEVYPLLNWRFMEATEDRPALAVGTSSAWPSREVDGNAVFLTAAQNLRAGLSGSLSLSYGLEDERVRVPASLNYTLSEGWTGTMIYDGDNLHPVVTVRRTSLSYSLILLNGEEPTISISWGF
;
A
#
# COMPACT_ATOMS: atom_id res chain seq x y z
N MET A 1 11.39 -16.51 -2.51
CA MET A 1 10.04 -16.34 -3.09
C MET A 1 9.52 -14.99 -2.61
N GLY A 2 9.27 -14.05 -3.53
CA GLY A 2 9.04 -12.64 -3.24
C GLY A 2 7.84 -12.42 -2.33
N GLY A 3 8.06 -11.72 -1.21
CA GLY A 3 6.99 -11.18 -0.39
C GLY A 3 6.12 -10.22 -1.20
N ALA A 4 4.89 -10.03 -0.75
CA ALA A 4 3.80 -9.32 -1.42
C ALA A 4 4.06 -7.82 -1.68
N GLY A 5 5.07 -7.50 -2.49
CA GLY A 5 5.25 -6.23 -3.21
C GLY A 5 4.85 -6.46 -4.66
N GLN A 6 4.03 -5.56 -5.19
CA GLN A 6 3.46 -5.58 -6.55
C GLN A 6 4.36 -6.25 -7.60
N ILE A 7 3.87 -7.34 -8.18
CA ILE A 7 4.27 -7.70 -9.53
C ILE A 7 3.07 -7.36 -10.41
N GLN A 8 2.87 -6.06 -10.64
CA GLN A 8 2.27 -5.66 -11.91
C GLN A 8 3.32 -5.91 -13.00
N SER A 9 2.88 -6.28 -14.20
CA SER A 9 3.80 -6.40 -15.35
C SER A 9 4.45 -5.04 -15.63
N GLY A 10 5.73 -5.01 -15.97
CA GLY A 10 6.40 -3.77 -16.41
C GLY A 10 7.37 -3.17 -15.39
N LEU A 11 7.85 -1.98 -15.71
CA LEU A 11 8.73 -1.18 -14.85
C LEU A 11 7.99 0.02 -14.26
N TRP A 12 6.86 0.41 -14.83
CA TRP A 12 6.02 1.50 -14.36
C TRP A 12 4.71 0.97 -13.82
N SER A 13 4.13 1.69 -12.86
CA SER A 13 2.75 1.50 -12.42
C SER A 13 2.07 2.83 -12.20
N LEU A 14 0.88 3.00 -12.78
CA LEU A 14 -0.02 4.11 -12.51
C LEU A 14 -1.22 3.58 -11.71
N THR A 15 -1.48 4.16 -10.54
CA THR A 15 -2.65 3.84 -9.72
C THR A 15 -3.53 5.06 -9.55
N GLY A 16 -4.85 4.89 -9.69
CA GLY A 16 -5.85 5.83 -9.21
C GLY A 16 -6.64 5.22 -8.05
N ARG A 17 -6.93 6.01 -7.03
CA ARG A 17 -7.78 5.65 -5.89
C ARG A 17 -8.96 6.62 -5.84
N PHE A 18 -10.16 6.11 -5.61
CA PHE A 18 -11.42 6.86 -5.71
C PHE A 18 -12.30 6.49 -4.52
N VAL A 19 -12.48 7.42 -3.58
CA VAL A 19 -13.40 7.28 -2.45
C VAL A 19 -14.82 7.52 -2.96
N LEU A 20 -15.73 6.57 -2.71
CA LEU A 20 -17.12 6.61 -3.19
C LEU A 20 -18.10 7.08 -2.11
N ALA A 21 -17.66 7.12 -0.85
CA ALA A 21 -18.43 7.65 0.26
C ALA A 21 -18.34 9.18 0.31
N ASP A 22 -19.38 9.79 0.87
CA ASP A 22 -19.34 11.17 1.32
C ASP A 22 -18.52 11.22 2.63
N SER A 23 -17.33 11.81 2.58
CA SER A 23 -16.36 11.80 3.66
C SER A 23 -15.43 13.01 3.58
N ASP A 24 -14.76 13.35 4.69
CA ASP A 24 -13.77 14.42 4.74
C ASP A 24 -12.41 14.06 4.11
N ARG A 25 -12.29 12.89 3.45
CA ARG A 25 -11.05 12.47 2.77
C ARG A 25 -10.97 13.05 1.36
N SER A 26 -9.75 13.18 0.85
CA SER A 26 -9.53 13.43 -0.57
C SER A 26 -10.21 12.37 -1.43
N PRO A 27 -11.14 12.77 -2.33
CA PRO A 27 -11.98 11.84 -3.06
C PRO A 27 -11.19 11.06 -4.12
N VAL A 28 -10.07 11.61 -4.58
CA VAL A 28 -9.23 11.04 -5.64
C VAL A 28 -7.77 11.20 -5.29
N GLU A 29 -6.97 10.16 -5.49
CA GLU A 29 -5.51 10.21 -5.41
C GLU A 29 -4.89 9.44 -6.58
N PHE A 30 -3.77 9.93 -7.10
CA PHE A 30 -2.99 9.23 -8.12
C PHE A 30 -1.59 8.91 -7.62
N SER A 31 -1.06 7.75 -8.00
CA SER A 31 0.35 7.42 -7.81
C SER A 31 0.99 6.95 -9.10
N LEU A 32 2.21 7.40 -9.36
CA LEU A 32 3.06 6.91 -10.44
C LEU A 32 4.36 6.41 -9.82
N ALA A 33 4.64 5.13 -10.01
CA ALA A 33 5.85 4.50 -9.49
C ALA A 33 6.65 3.81 -10.59
N HIS A 34 7.97 3.80 -10.41
CA HIS A 34 8.96 3.16 -11.26
C HIS A 34 9.80 2.20 -10.45
N ARG A 35 9.91 0.96 -10.93
CA ARG A 35 10.78 -0.07 -10.36
C ARG A 35 12.18 0.07 -10.95
N LEU A 36 13.08 0.68 -10.19
CA LEU A 36 14.50 0.84 -10.55
C LEU A 36 15.25 -0.49 -10.48
N ARG A 37 14.89 -1.34 -9.51
CA ARG A 37 15.45 -2.68 -9.27
C ARG A 37 14.37 -3.59 -8.70
N ASP A 38 14.61 -4.90 -8.66
CA ASP A 38 13.68 -5.87 -8.07
C ASP A 38 13.38 -5.63 -6.57
N ASP A 39 14.20 -4.82 -5.90
CA ASP A 39 14.08 -4.47 -4.49
C ASP A 39 13.79 -2.98 -4.23
N LEU A 40 13.75 -2.14 -5.28
CA LEU A 40 13.68 -0.68 -5.15
C LEU A 40 12.66 -0.08 -6.13
N GLN A 41 11.69 0.62 -5.56
CA GLN A 41 10.70 1.40 -6.27
C GLN A 41 10.78 2.87 -5.81
N VAL A 42 10.62 3.79 -6.76
CA VAL A 42 10.51 5.23 -6.51
C VAL A 42 9.34 5.78 -7.29
N GLY A 43 8.75 6.88 -6.85
CA GLY A 43 7.58 7.44 -7.50
C GLY A 43 7.13 8.74 -6.88
N ILE A 44 5.92 9.12 -7.28
CA ILE A 44 5.19 10.26 -6.73
C ILE A 44 3.73 9.87 -6.50
N GLU A 45 3.14 10.47 -5.48
CA GLU A 45 1.71 10.51 -5.22
C GLU A 45 1.23 11.95 -5.43
N TYR A 46 0.01 12.10 -5.97
CA TYR A 46 -0.61 13.38 -6.27
C TYR A 46 -2.04 13.38 -5.75
N ASP A 47 -2.32 14.34 -4.89
CA ASP A 47 -3.65 14.67 -4.41
C ASP A 47 -4.19 15.88 -5.18
N PRO A 48 -5.18 15.72 -6.07
CA PRO A 48 -5.75 16.83 -6.82
C PRO A 48 -6.61 17.79 -5.99
N GLU A 49 -7.18 17.34 -4.87
CA GLU A 49 -8.03 18.18 -4.01
C GLU A 49 -7.17 19.19 -3.25
N GLU A 50 -6.05 18.72 -2.71
CA GLU A 50 -5.10 19.55 -1.97
C GLU A 50 -4.08 20.23 -2.88
N GLY A 51 -3.91 19.72 -4.11
CA GLY A 51 -2.89 20.19 -5.04
C GLY A 51 -1.47 19.81 -4.61
N GLU A 52 -1.34 18.77 -3.78
CA GLU A 52 -0.08 18.34 -3.17
C GLU A 52 0.55 17.15 -3.89
N VAL A 53 1.88 17.10 -3.86
CA VAL A 53 2.68 16.02 -4.44
C VAL A 53 3.60 15.46 -3.38
N TYR A 54 3.57 14.14 -3.23
CA TYR A 54 4.33 13.42 -2.22
C TYR A 54 5.34 12.47 -2.86
N PRO A 55 6.59 12.39 -2.37
CA PRO A 55 7.52 11.37 -2.82
C PRO A 55 7.06 9.99 -2.37
N LEU A 56 7.25 9.01 -3.27
CA LEU A 56 7.09 7.60 -2.99
C LEU A 56 8.44 6.89 -3.10
N LEU A 57 8.81 6.12 -2.08
CA LEU A 57 9.96 5.22 -2.12
C LEU A 57 9.63 3.95 -1.35
N ASN A 58 10.05 2.81 -1.90
CA ASN A 58 10.02 1.53 -1.19
C ASN A 58 11.29 0.74 -1.52
N TRP A 59 12.13 0.51 -0.52
CA TRP A 59 13.37 -0.23 -0.66
C TRP A 59 13.44 -1.41 0.31
N ARG A 60 13.38 -2.61 -0.25
CA ARG A 60 13.54 -3.87 0.46
C ARG A 60 15.02 -4.23 0.57
N PHE A 61 15.68 -3.79 1.63
CA PHE A 61 17.10 -4.06 1.86
C PHE A 61 17.39 -5.45 2.44
N MET A 62 16.36 -6.20 2.89
CA MET A 62 16.51 -7.57 3.37
C MET A 62 15.42 -8.49 2.80
N GLU A 63 15.83 -9.66 2.31
CA GLU A 63 14.92 -10.71 1.84
C GLU A 63 14.44 -11.58 3.00
N ALA A 64 13.19 -12.07 2.90
CA ALA A 64 12.68 -13.08 3.82
C ALA A 64 13.37 -14.42 3.59
N THR A 65 13.62 -15.15 4.68
CA THR A 65 13.94 -16.59 4.67
C THR A 65 12.98 -17.32 5.60
N GLU A 66 13.20 -18.62 5.83
CA GLU A 66 12.33 -19.40 6.75
C GLU A 66 12.35 -18.81 8.18
N ASP A 67 13.53 -18.36 8.64
CA ASP A 67 13.71 -17.87 10.01
C ASP A 67 13.79 -16.33 10.15
N ARG A 68 13.64 -15.57 9.06
CA ARG A 68 13.74 -14.09 9.12
C ARG A 68 12.76 -13.40 8.18
N PRO A 69 12.14 -12.29 8.61
CA PRO A 69 11.27 -11.52 7.74
C PRO A 69 12.09 -10.75 6.71
N ALA A 70 11.44 -10.39 5.61
CA ALA A 70 11.93 -9.33 4.74
C ALA A 70 11.84 -8.00 5.49
N LEU A 71 12.82 -7.11 5.29
CA LEU A 71 12.80 -5.76 5.81
C LEU A 71 12.84 -4.75 4.68
N ALA A 72 12.03 -3.70 4.82
CA ALA A 72 11.96 -2.61 3.86
C ALA A 72 11.82 -1.26 4.56
N VAL A 73 12.39 -0.21 3.96
CA VAL A 73 12.13 1.19 4.33
C VAL A 73 11.43 1.90 3.20
N GLY A 74 10.63 2.90 3.53
CA GLY A 74 9.97 3.69 2.51
C GLY A 74 9.38 4.98 3.01
N THR A 75 8.81 5.72 2.06
CA THR A 75 8.00 6.91 2.29
C THR A 75 6.84 6.93 1.32
N SER A 76 5.70 7.43 1.75
CA SER A 76 4.49 7.65 0.95
C SER A 76 3.67 8.78 1.56
N SER A 77 2.57 9.16 0.92
CA SER A 77 1.55 9.98 1.56
C SER A 77 0.99 9.26 2.81
N ALA A 78 0.46 10.04 3.74
CA ALA A 78 -0.30 9.57 4.91
C ALA A 78 -1.73 9.11 4.52
N TRP A 79 -2.05 9.15 3.22
CA TRP A 79 -3.29 8.63 2.68
C TRP A 79 -3.46 7.14 3.07
N PRO A 80 -4.68 6.71 3.44
CA PRO A 80 -5.94 7.43 3.34
C PRO A 80 -6.30 8.31 4.53
N SER A 81 -5.47 8.48 5.56
CA SER A 81 -5.82 9.09 6.86
C SER A 81 -6.80 10.27 6.77
N ARG A 82 -7.82 10.31 7.67
CA ARG A 82 -8.70 11.48 7.83
C ARG A 82 -8.07 12.58 8.69
N GLU A 83 -7.08 12.21 9.50
CA GLU A 83 -6.58 13.05 10.60
C GLU A 83 -5.26 13.74 10.26
N VAL A 84 -4.60 13.32 9.19
CA VAL A 84 -3.21 13.65 8.91
C VAL A 84 -2.98 13.68 7.41
N ASP A 85 -2.55 14.83 6.94
CA ASP A 85 -2.08 15.05 5.57
C ASP A 85 -0.55 14.99 5.55
N GLY A 86 0.04 14.84 4.36
CA GLY A 86 1.48 14.85 4.19
C GLY A 86 2.13 13.48 4.06
N ASN A 87 3.39 13.36 4.48
CA ASN A 87 4.25 12.19 4.26
C ASN A 87 4.52 11.39 5.53
N ALA A 88 4.58 10.07 5.38
CA ALA A 88 5.06 9.18 6.42
C ALA A 88 6.30 8.41 5.96
N VAL A 89 7.28 8.27 6.86
CA VAL A 89 8.42 7.36 6.69
C VAL A 89 8.17 6.08 7.47
N PHE A 90 8.50 4.94 6.88
CA PHE A 90 8.19 3.64 7.50
C PHE A 90 9.33 2.62 7.38
N LEU A 91 9.38 1.74 8.37
CA LEU A 91 10.18 0.50 8.39
C LEU A 91 9.22 -0.67 8.56
N THR A 92 9.24 -1.60 7.60
CA THR A 92 8.33 -2.74 7.54
C THR A 92 9.09 -4.05 7.67
N ALA A 93 8.54 -4.98 8.44
CA ALA A 93 8.90 -6.39 8.46
C ALA A 93 7.76 -7.22 7.86
N ALA A 94 8.04 -8.12 6.92
CA ALA A 94 7.03 -8.95 6.26
C ALA A 94 7.48 -10.40 6.09
N GLN A 95 6.55 -11.35 6.27
CA GLN A 95 6.86 -12.78 6.19
C GLN A 95 5.68 -13.61 5.66
N ASN A 96 6.00 -14.70 4.96
CA ASN A 96 5.04 -15.75 4.64
C ASN A 96 4.81 -16.60 5.90
N LEU A 97 3.56 -16.68 6.35
CA LEU A 97 3.21 -17.42 7.56
C LEU A 97 2.89 -18.89 7.24
N ARG A 98 2.27 -19.11 6.08
CA ARG A 98 2.01 -20.43 5.49
C ARG A 98 1.64 -20.26 4.02
N ALA A 99 1.43 -21.37 3.30
CA ALA A 99 0.98 -21.32 1.91
C ALA A 99 -0.28 -20.43 1.76
N GLY A 100 -0.17 -19.42 0.90
CA GLY A 100 -1.26 -18.48 0.61
C GLY A 100 -1.55 -17.44 1.69
N LEU A 101 -0.81 -17.39 2.81
CA LEU A 101 -0.98 -16.40 3.88
C LEU A 101 0.34 -15.72 4.21
N SER A 102 0.36 -14.39 4.15
CA SER A 102 1.48 -13.56 4.58
C SER A 102 1.02 -12.46 5.51
N GLY A 103 1.94 -11.91 6.29
CA GLY A 103 1.69 -10.80 7.18
C GLY A 103 2.83 -9.80 7.19
N SER A 104 2.51 -8.58 7.61
CA SER A 104 3.51 -7.54 7.83
C SER A 104 3.19 -6.70 9.07
N LEU A 105 4.23 -6.10 9.63
CA LEU A 105 4.17 -5.13 10.71
C LEU A 105 5.13 -3.99 10.36
N SER A 106 4.72 -2.76 10.60
CA SER A 106 5.52 -1.57 10.30
C SER A 106 5.59 -0.64 11.49
N LEU A 107 6.70 0.09 11.59
CA LEU A 107 6.78 1.33 12.35
C LEU A 107 6.69 2.46 11.34
N SER A 108 5.75 3.39 11.56
CA SER A 108 5.52 4.54 10.68
C SER A 108 5.62 5.82 11.49
N TYR A 109 6.27 6.85 10.95
CA TYR A 109 6.35 8.18 11.55
C TYR A 109 5.84 9.21 10.54
N GLY A 110 4.74 9.88 10.87
CA GLY A 110 4.22 11.01 10.08
C GLY A 110 5.08 12.25 10.30
N LEU A 111 5.46 12.90 9.22
CA LEU A 111 6.37 14.05 9.26
C LEU A 111 5.64 15.33 9.70
N GLU A 112 4.35 15.42 9.42
CA GLU A 112 3.52 16.60 9.62
C GLU A 112 2.82 16.56 10.98
N ASP A 113 2.35 15.39 11.42
CA ASP A 113 1.71 15.22 12.73
C ASP A 113 2.68 14.80 13.84
N GLU A 114 3.92 14.47 13.48
CA GLU A 114 4.98 13.98 14.36
C GLU A 114 4.58 12.74 15.18
N ARG A 115 3.65 11.90 14.67
CA ARG A 115 3.16 10.71 15.39
C ARG A 115 3.78 9.43 14.88
N VAL A 116 4.09 8.54 15.83
CA VAL A 116 4.45 7.15 15.56
C VAL A 116 3.19 6.29 15.54
N ARG A 117 3.03 5.50 14.47
CA ARG A 117 2.01 4.47 14.31
C ARG A 117 2.64 3.10 14.12
N VAL A 118 1.87 2.06 14.41
CA VAL A 118 2.28 0.67 14.19
C VAL A 118 1.31 -0.04 13.25
N PRO A 119 1.37 0.23 11.93
CA PRO A 119 0.53 -0.47 10.97
C PRO A 119 0.84 -1.96 10.89
N ALA A 120 -0.17 -2.76 10.59
CA ALA A 120 -0.02 -4.19 10.34
C ALA A 120 -0.90 -4.63 9.17
N SER A 121 -0.53 -5.72 8.50
CA SER A 121 -1.42 -6.31 7.49
C SER A 121 -1.36 -7.82 7.47
N LEU A 122 -2.47 -8.44 7.05
CA LEU A 122 -2.59 -9.85 6.74
C LEU A 122 -3.12 -9.98 5.32
N ASN A 123 -2.44 -10.77 4.50
CA ASN A 123 -2.76 -10.98 3.11
C ASN A 123 -3.00 -12.47 2.84
N TYR A 124 -4.14 -12.78 2.22
CA TYR A 124 -4.57 -14.14 1.93
C TYR A 124 -4.94 -14.31 0.45
N THR A 125 -4.36 -15.33 -0.19
CA THR A 125 -4.71 -15.71 -1.56
C THR A 125 -6.03 -16.49 -1.54
N LEU A 126 -7.09 -15.88 -2.06
CA LEU A 126 -8.43 -16.47 -2.10
C LEU A 126 -8.55 -17.51 -3.21
N SER A 127 -8.05 -17.16 -4.40
CA SER A 127 -7.99 -18.01 -5.59
C SER A 127 -7.01 -17.40 -6.60
N GLU A 128 -6.84 -18.02 -7.76
CA GLU A 128 -5.98 -17.47 -8.81
C GLU A 128 -6.44 -16.07 -9.24
N GLY A 129 -5.55 -15.09 -9.06
CA GLY A 129 -5.82 -13.69 -9.36
C GLY A 129 -6.69 -12.95 -8.34
N TRP A 130 -7.08 -13.57 -7.22
CA TRP A 130 -7.85 -12.93 -6.15
C TRP A 130 -7.11 -12.94 -4.81
N THR A 131 -7.12 -11.81 -4.13
CA THR A 131 -6.45 -11.63 -2.84
C THR A 131 -7.33 -10.83 -1.89
N GLY A 132 -7.46 -11.31 -0.66
CA GLY A 132 -8.05 -10.56 0.44
C GLY A 132 -6.94 -10.02 1.34
N THR A 133 -7.03 -8.76 1.75
CA THR A 133 -6.09 -8.14 2.69
C THR A 133 -6.86 -7.48 3.81
N MET A 134 -6.41 -7.67 5.04
CA MET A 134 -6.80 -6.85 6.18
C MET A 134 -5.62 -5.93 6.50
N ILE A 135 -5.84 -4.62 6.42
CA ILE A 135 -4.83 -3.62 6.74
C ILE A 135 -5.29 -2.92 8.02
N TYR A 136 -4.41 -2.79 9.00
CA TYR A 136 -4.56 -1.93 10.16
C TYR A 136 -3.55 -0.80 10.02
N ASP A 137 -3.98 0.45 10.01
CA ASP A 137 -3.08 1.61 9.83
C ASP A 137 -2.49 2.12 11.15
N GLY A 138 -2.87 1.54 12.29
CA GLY A 138 -2.53 2.01 13.64
C GLY A 138 -3.75 2.53 14.40
N ASP A 139 -4.85 2.84 13.70
CA ASP A 139 -6.07 3.40 14.27
C ASP A 139 -7.30 2.60 13.81
N ASN A 140 -7.40 2.30 12.52
CA ASN A 140 -8.56 1.70 11.86
C ASN A 140 -8.21 0.50 10.99
N LEU A 141 -9.20 -0.37 10.76
CA LEU A 141 -9.11 -1.49 9.84
C LEU A 141 -9.64 -1.11 8.45
N HIS A 142 -8.91 -1.56 7.43
CA HIS A 142 -9.22 -1.36 6.02
C HIS A 142 -9.23 -2.70 5.28
N PRO A 143 -10.36 -3.42 5.25
CA PRO A 143 -10.51 -4.61 4.43
C PRO A 143 -10.36 -4.30 2.94
N VAL A 144 -9.61 -5.12 2.23
CA VAL A 144 -9.35 -4.98 0.79
C VAL A 144 -9.58 -6.30 0.08
N VAL A 145 -10.27 -6.25 -1.05
CA VAL A 145 -10.31 -7.35 -2.01
C VAL A 145 -9.73 -6.87 -3.34
N THR A 146 -8.73 -7.57 -3.85
CA THR A 146 -8.07 -7.26 -5.11
C THR A 146 -8.26 -8.39 -6.12
N VAL A 147 -8.62 -8.03 -7.35
CA VAL A 147 -8.60 -8.90 -8.52
C VAL A 147 -7.54 -8.43 -9.51
N ARG A 148 -6.71 -9.35 -10.00
CA ARG A 148 -5.63 -9.09 -10.96
C ARG A 148 -5.94 -9.70 -12.32
N ARG A 149 -5.62 -8.95 -13.37
CA ARG A 149 -5.84 -9.27 -14.79
C ARG A 149 -4.66 -8.77 -15.62
N THR A 150 -3.73 -9.65 -15.96
CA THR A 150 -2.55 -9.31 -16.78
C THR A 150 -1.77 -8.09 -16.23
N SER A 151 -1.93 -6.92 -16.84
CA SER A 151 -1.28 -5.66 -16.46
C SER A 151 -2.12 -4.78 -15.52
N LEU A 152 -3.37 -5.16 -15.26
CA LEU A 152 -4.32 -4.39 -14.46
C LEU A 152 -4.63 -5.09 -13.13
N SER A 153 -4.84 -4.29 -12.10
CA SER A 153 -5.42 -4.74 -10.85
C SER A 153 -6.51 -3.79 -10.39
N TYR A 154 -7.59 -4.36 -9.89
CA TYR A 154 -8.74 -3.63 -9.35
C TYR A 154 -8.90 -4.03 -7.89
N SER A 155 -9.07 -3.06 -7.01
CA SER A 155 -9.33 -3.31 -5.59
C SER A 155 -10.57 -2.59 -5.13
N LEU A 156 -11.37 -3.29 -4.34
CA LEU A 156 -12.37 -2.70 -3.46
C LEU A 156 -11.74 -2.60 -2.06
N ILE A 157 -11.76 -1.40 -1.50
CA ILE A 157 -11.24 -1.06 -0.18
C ILE A 157 -12.40 -0.53 0.64
N LEU A 158 -12.55 -0.98 1.87
CA LEU A 158 -13.45 -0.37 2.85
C LEU A 158 -12.60 0.45 3.82
N LEU A 159 -12.46 1.74 3.58
CA LEU A 159 -11.70 2.61 4.48
C LEU A 159 -12.45 2.74 5.81
N ASN A 160 -11.72 2.58 6.91
CA ASN A 160 -12.28 2.44 8.26
C ASN A 160 -13.39 1.38 8.39
N GLY A 161 -13.45 0.42 7.47
CA GLY A 161 -14.49 -0.60 7.39
C GLY A 161 -15.85 -0.13 6.87
N GLU A 162 -16.02 1.15 6.54
CA GLU A 162 -17.32 1.75 6.22
C GLU A 162 -17.35 2.55 4.90
N GLU A 163 -16.22 3.09 4.45
CA GLU A 163 -16.13 3.96 3.27
C GLU A 163 -15.69 3.18 2.02
N PRO A 164 -16.61 2.82 1.11
CA PRO A 164 -16.27 2.14 -0.12
C PRO A 164 -15.33 2.98 -0.98
N THR A 165 -14.22 2.37 -1.39
CA THR A 165 -13.18 2.99 -2.20
C THR A 165 -12.73 2.02 -3.28
N ILE A 166 -12.56 2.52 -4.51
CA ILE A 166 -12.03 1.74 -5.63
C ILE A 166 -10.59 2.15 -5.90
N SER A 167 -9.72 1.18 -6.11
CA SER A 167 -8.38 1.42 -6.65
C SER A 167 -8.19 0.67 -7.95
N ILE A 168 -7.66 1.35 -8.97
CA ILE A 168 -7.31 0.78 -10.26
C ILE A 168 -5.83 1.04 -10.48
N SER A 169 -5.06 0.00 -10.76
CA SER A 169 -3.64 0.13 -11.06
C SER A 169 -3.29 -0.55 -12.37
N TRP A 170 -2.45 0.09 -13.17
CA TRP A 170 -1.95 -0.38 -14.45
C TRP A 170 -0.42 -0.41 -14.46
N GLY A 171 0.17 -1.59 -14.69
CA GLY A 171 1.60 -1.75 -14.89
C GLY A 171 1.99 -1.88 -16.36
N PHE A 172 3.08 -1.22 -16.77
CA PHE A 172 3.62 -1.23 -18.14
C PHE A 172 5.14 -1.11 -18.23
#